data_AF-A0A7C9RKY5-F1
#
_entry.id   AF-A0A7C9RKY5-F1
#
_cell.length_a   1.000
_cell.length_b   1.000
_cell.length_c   1.000
_cell.angle_alpha   90.00
_cell.angle_beta   90.00
_cell.angle_gamma   90.00
#
_symmetry.space_group_name_H-M   'P 1'
#
loop_
_entity.id
_entity.type
_entity.pdbx_description
1 polymer ?
#
loop_
_entity_poly.entity_id
_entity_poly.type
_entity_poly.pdbx_seq_one_letter_code
_entity_poly.pdbx_strand_id
1 'polypeptide(L)'
;MPAQNLARLAAVGWAAGTLMPRRFNIPFLLVVLLFLAGCNTVPSVSAGPDPSDPGARTSRVDYRSTIGSYTSQRPVAPAAWKKQNEQVTPAPKSGE
;
A
#
# COMPACT_ATOMS: atom_id res chain seq x y z
N MET A 1 -36.65 -71.10 -4.27
CA MET A 1 -36.39 -70.72 -2.86
C MET A 1 -35.32 -69.63 -2.83
N PRO A 2 -35.67 -68.34 -2.76
CA PRO A 2 -34.71 -67.23 -2.83
C PRO A 2 -34.66 -66.48 -1.49
N ALA A 3 -33.64 -66.71 -0.65
CA ALA A 3 -33.53 -65.99 0.63
C ALA A 3 -32.13 -65.96 1.25
N GLN A 4 -31.05 -65.99 0.45
CA GLN A 4 -29.69 -66.13 1.01
C GLN A 4 -28.73 -65.00 0.62
N ASN A 5 -29.04 -64.18 -0.39
CA ASN A 5 -28.05 -63.25 -0.98
C ASN A 5 -28.07 -61.83 -0.42
N LEU A 6 -29.00 -61.47 0.48
CA LEU A 6 -29.08 -60.10 1.02
C LEU A 6 -28.20 -59.87 2.27
N ALA A 7 -27.71 -60.93 2.93
CA ALA A 7 -26.93 -60.79 4.16
C ALA A 7 -25.46 -60.37 3.92
N ARG A 8 -24.93 -60.50 2.70
CA ARG A 8 -23.52 -60.16 2.40
C ARG A 8 -23.28 -58.67 2.10
N LEU A 9 -24.31 -57.90 1.78
CA LEU A 9 -24.17 -56.47 1.45
C LEU A 9 -24.18 -55.56 2.70
N ALA A 10 -24.71 -56.04 3.82
CA ALA A 10 -24.78 -55.26 5.07
C ALA A 10 -23.44 -55.18 5.83
N ALA A 11 -22.47 -56.03 5.52
CA ALA A 11 -21.18 -56.07 6.24
C ALA A 11 -20.10 -55.14 5.64
N VAL A 12 -20.33 -54.55 4.46
CA VAL A 12 -19.34 -53.67 3.79
C VAL A 12 -19.59 -52.18 4.09
N GLY A 13 -20.72 -51.84 4.73
CA GLY A 13 -21.13 -50.45 4.94
C GLY A 13 -20.45 -49.68 6.07
N TRP A 14 -19.59 -50.32 6.88
CA TRP A 14 -19.09 -49.68 8.10
C TRP A 14 -17.62 -50.00 8.40
N ALA A 15 -16.77 -49.90 7.39
CA ALA A 15 -15.31 -49.87 7.57
C ALA A 15 -14.65 -48.70 6.82
N ALA A 16 -15.43 -47.72 6.37
CA ALA A 16 -14.94 -46.53 5.67
C ALA A 16 -15.17 -45.23 6.47
N GLY A 17 -15.64 -45.30 7.71
CA GLY A 17 -16.06 -44.14 8.50
C GLY A 17 -15.08 -43.66 9.59
N THR A 18 -14.03 -44.40 9.91
CA THR A 18 -13.26 -44.15 11.16
C THR A 18 -11.74 -44.25 11.03
N LEU A 19 -11.20 -44.01 9.85
CA LEU A 19 -9.75 -43.78 9.69
C LEU A 19 -9.47 -42.61 8.75
N MET A 20 -10.08 -41.46 9.01
CA MET A 20 -9.34 -40.22 8.76
C MET A 20 -8.22 -40.21 9.82
N PRO A 21 -6.94 -40.37 9.47
CA PRO A 21 -5.89 -40.47 10.48
C PRO A 21 -5.87 -39.16 11.26
N ARG A 22 -6.36 -39.19 12.50
CA ARG A 22 -6.35 -38.05 13.45
C ARG A 22 -4.97 -37.40 13.58
N ARG A 23 -3.90 -38.11 13.19
CA ARG A 23 -2.52 -37.64 13.13
C ARG A 23 -2.21 -36.67 11.98
N PHE A 24 -2.96 -36.69 10.87
CA PHE A 24 -2.76 -35.76 9.75
C PHE A 24 -3.23 -34.34 10.05
N ASN A 25 -4.16 -34.16 10.98
CA ASN A 25 -4.71 -32.84 11.35
C ASN A 25 -3.87 -32.08 12.38
N ILE A 26 -3.02 -32.76 13.17
CA ILE A 26 -2.18 -32.09 14.18
C ILE A 26 -1.16 -31.13 13.54
N PRO A 27 -0.35 -31.52 12.53
CA PRO A 27 0.61 -30.60 11.93
C PRO A 27 -0.09 -29.44 11.22
N PHE A 28 -1.22 -29.70 10.55
CA PHE A 28 -2.02 -28.65 9.91
C PHE A 28 -2.57 -27.65 10.93
N LEU A 29 -3.11 -28.13 12.05
CA LEU A 29 -3.63 -27.29 13.12
C LEU A 29 -2.53 -26.48 13.79
N LEU A 30 -1.33 -27.04 13.96
CA LEU A 30 -0.16 -26.30 14.44
C LEU A 30 0.25 -25.17 13.49
N VAL A 31 0.28 -25.44 12.17
CA VAL A 31 0.57 -24.40 11.16
C VAL A 31 -0.47 -23.28 11.22
N VAL A 32 -1.76 -23.63 11.24
CA VAL A 32 -2.85 -22.64 11.34
C VAL A 32 -2.71 -21.79 12.60
N LEU A 33 -2.42 -22.40 13.76
CA LEU A 33 -2.22 -21.67 15.02
C LEU A 33 -1.01 -20.73 14.96
N LEU A 34 0.09 -21.12 14.31
CA LEU A 34 1.27 -20.26 14.11
C LEU A 34 0.95 -19.05 13.24
N PHE A 35 0.20 -19.24 12.14
CA PHE A 35 -0.24 -18.14 11.29
C PHE A 35 -1.17 -17.18 12.04
N LEU A 36 -2.12 -17.70 12.83
CA LEU A 36 -3.03 -16.88 13.63
C LEU A 36 -2.31 -16.10 14.74
N ALA A 37 -1.28 -16.69 15.36
CA ALA A 37 -0.46 -16.00 16.36
C ALA A 37 0.28 -14.79 15.78
N GLY A 38 0.68 -14.86 14.50
CA GLY A 38 1.31 -13.74 13.79
C GLY A 38 0.38 -12.56 13.48
N CYS A 39 -0.92 -12.81 13.27
CA CYS A 39 -1.87 -11.77 12.83
C CYS A 39 -2.11 -10.64 13.84
N ASN A 40 -1.88 -10.87 15.14
CA ASN A 40 -2.05 -9.85 16.18
C ASN A 40 -0.72 -9.28 16.69
N THR A 41 0.39 -9.56 16.00
CA THR A 41 1.68 -8.98 16.37
C THR A 41 1.64 -7.49 16.06
N VAL A 42 1.42 -6.67 17.08
CA VAL A 42 1.62 -5.23 16.99
C VAL A 42 3.13 -5.01 16.82
N PRO A 43 3.60 -4.51 15.66
CA PRO A 43 5.00 -4.21 15.51
C PRO A 43 5.38 -3.17 16.57
N SER A 44 6.47 -3.42 17.30
CA SER A 44 7.01 -2.41 18.19
C SER A 44 7.36 -1.19 17.34
N VAL A 45 6.67 -0.07 17.56
CA VAL A 45 7.08 1.22 17.01
C VAL A 45 8.33 1.61 17.77
N SER A 46 9.48 1.17 17.29
CA SER A 46 10.73 1.80 17.69
C SER A 46 10.69 3.18 17.04
N ALA A 47 10.56 4.23 17.87
CA ALA A 47 11.15 5.50 17.48
C ALA A 47 12.59 5.14 17.09
N GLY A 48 13.00 5.49 15.88
CA GLY A 48 14.38 5.24 15.46
C GLY A 48 15.37 5.97 16.38
N PRO A 49 16.64 6.04 15.98
CA PRO A 49 17.59 6.94 16.63
C PRO A 49 16.99 8.35 16.80
N ASP A 50 17.37 9.05 17.88
CA ASP A 50 16.96 10.44 18.12
C ASP A 50 17.25 11.28 16.87
N PRO A 51 16.28 12.02 16.29
CA PRO A 51 16.52 12.92 15.16
C PRO A 51 17.62 13.95 15.41
N SER A 52 17.93 14.24 16.68
CA SER A 52 18.96 15.18 17.10
C SER A 52 20.34 14.53 17.27
N ASP A 53 20.44 13.20 17.23
CA ASP A 53 21.71 12.47 17.33
C ASP A 53 22.49 12.55 16.01
N PRO A 54 23.63 13.26 15.95
CA PRO A 54 24.44 13.35 14.73
C PRO A 54 25.14 12.03 14.38
N GLY A 55 25.22 11.07 15.32
CA GLY A 55 25.76 9.73 15.10
C GLY A 55 24.75 8.74 14.49
N ALA A 56 23.47 9.11 14.44
CA ALA A 56 22.42 8.30 13.83
C ALA A 56 22.67 8.10 12.33
N ARG A 57 22.66 6.85 11.87
CA ARG A 57 22.77 6.57 10.44
C ARG A 57 21.50 7.00 9.72
N THR A 58 21.65 7.83 8.70
CA THR A 58 20.56 8.24 7.80
C THR A 58 20.78 7.64 6.41
N SER A 59 19.67 7.40 5.70
CA SER A 59 19.77 7.05 4.28
C SER A 59 20.34 8.24 3.51
N ARG A 60 21.17 7.97 2.51
CA ARG A 60 21.66 9.02 1.62
C ARG A 60 20.47 9.64 0.88
N VAL A 61 20.38 10.97 0.91
CA VAL A 61 19.43 11.75 0.12
C VAL A 61 20.24 12.60 -0.85
N ASP A 62 19.97 12.45 -2.15
CA ASP A 62 20.54 13.33 -3.16
C ASP A 62 19.59 14.52 -3.39
N TYR A 63 20.12 15.74 -3.32
CA TYR A 63 19.36 16.95 -3.61
C TYR A 63 19.20 17.11 -5.12
N ARG A 64 17.96 17.15 -5.60
CA ARG A 64 17.63 17.46 -6.99
C ARG A 64 16.77 18.71 -7.04
N SER A 65 17.26 19.74 -7.72
CA SER A 65 16.48 20.94 -8.02
C SER A 65 15.21 20.56 -8.80
N THR A 66 14.05 20.97 -8.29
CA THR A 66 12.76 20.84 -8.99
C THR A 66 12.52 21.98 -9.97
N ILE A 67 13.27 23.08 -9.84
CA ILE A 67 13.20 24.21 -10.76
C ILE A 67 14.09 23.93 -11.98
N GLY A 68 13.56 24.26 -13.15
CA GLY A 68 14.28 24.18 -14.42
C GLY A 68 15.52 25.06 -14.45
N SER A 69 16.30 24.94 -15.52
CA SER A 69 17.49 25.77 -15.71
C SER A 69 17.14 27.26 -15.74
N TYR A 70 17.99 28.09 -15.14
CA TYR A 70 17.84 29.54 -15.21
C TYR A 70 18.20 30.06 -16.60
N THR A 71 17.23 30.61 -17.32
CA THR A 71 17.49 31.37 -18.55
C THR A 71 17.83 32.81 -18.16
N SER A 72 19.09 33.21 -18.41
CA SER A 72 19.50 34.60 -18.24
C SER A 72 18.74 35.50 -19.21
N GLN A 73 17.96 36.44 -18.69
CA GLN A 73 17.39 37.51 -19.48
C GLN A 73 18.34 38.71 -19.45
N ARG A 74 18.98 38.98 -20.59
CA ARG A 74 19.78 40.19 -20.75
C ARG A 74 18.85 41.41 -20.74
N PRO A 75 19.31 42.59 -20.29
CA PRO A 75 18.53 43.81 -20.39
C PRO A 75 18.10 44.04 -21.84
N VAL A 76 16.79 44.05 -22.09
CA VAL A 76 16.18 44.46 -23.36
C VAL A 76 15.44 45.77 -23.13
N ALA A 77 15.23 46.53 -24.20
CA ALA A 77 14.38 47.70 -24.12
C ALA A 77 13.00 47.29 -23.56
N PRO A 78 12.45 48.03 -22.58
CA PRO A 78 11.14 47.72 -22.02
C PRO A 78 10.10 47.73 -23.15
N ALA A 79 9.09 46.87 -23.04
CA ALA A 79 7.93 46.92 -23.90
C ALA A 79 7.30 48.33 -23.84
N ALA A 80 6.50 48.69 -24.85
CA ALA A 80 5.81 49.98 -24.92
C ALA A 80 4.69 50.08 -23.85
N TRP A 81 5.09 50.15 -22.57
CA TRP A 81 4.24 50.07 -21.39
C TRP A 81 3.11 51.09 -21.43
N LYS A 82 3.41 52.31 -21.92
CA LYS A 82 2.44 53.39 -22.04
C LYS A 82 1.30 53.00 -22.99
N LYS A 83 1.63 52.43 -24.15
CA LYS A 83 0.65 51.97 -25.15
C LYS A 83 -0.19 50.82 -24.61
N GLN A 84 0.42 49.90 -23.86
CA GLN A 84 -0.31 48.79 -23.22
C GLN A 84 -1.30 49.30 -22.18
N ASN A 85 -0.88 50.28 -21.37
CA ASN A 85 -1.74 50.89 -20.36
C ASN A 85 -2.91 51.66 -20.98
N GLU A 86 -2.66 52.44 -22.03
CA GLU A 86 -3.71 53.13 -22.78
C GLU A 86 -4.74 52.14 -23.35
N GLN A 87 -4.30 50.98 -23.85
CA GLN A 87 -5.18 49.94 -24.39
C GLN A 87 -6.11 49.30 -23.34
N VAL A 88 -5.69 49.22 -22.08
CA VAL A 88 -6.50 48.64 -20.99
C VAL A 88 -7.22 49.69 -20.17
N THR A 89 -7.02 50.98 -20.46
CA THR A 89 -7.64 52.08 -19.71
C THR A 89 -9.15 52.07 -19.98
N PRO A 90 -10.01 51.87 -18.96
CA PRO A 90 -11.46 51.93 -19.13
C PRO A 90 -11.89 53.32 -19.63
N ALA A 91 -12.92 53.37 -20.47
CA ALA A 91 -13.49 54.64 -20.91
C ALA A 91 -14.02 55.46 -19.71
N PRO A 92 -13.86 56.80 -19.71
CA PRO A 92 -14.42 57.63 -18.67
C PRO A 92 -15.94 57.47 -18.61
N LYS A 93 -16.50 57.42 -17.40
CA LYS A 93 -17.95 57.34 -17.19
C LYS A 93 -18.55 58.68 -17.63
N SER A 94 -19.57 58.65 -18.50
CA SER A 94 -20.26 59.87 -18.93
C SER A 94 -20.98 60.51 -17.74
N GLY A 95 -20.53 61.70 -17.31
CA GLY A 95 -21.26 62.58 -16.40
C GLY A 95 -20.58 62.91 -15.06
N GLU A 96 -19.40 63.54 -15.11
CA GLU A 96 -18.91 64.45 -14.06
C GLU A 96 -18.60 65.81 -14.70
#